data_AF-A0AAJ0JQW9-F1
#
_entry.id   AF-A0AAJ0JQW9-F1
#
_cell.length_a   1.000
_cell.length_b   1.000
_cell.length_c   1.000
_cell.angle_alpha   90.00
_cell.angle_beta   90.00
_cell.angle_gamma   90.00
#
_symmetry.space_group_name_H-M   'P 1'
#
loop_
_entity.id
_entity.type
_entity.pdbx_description
1 polymer ?
#
loop_
_entity_poly.entity_id
_entity_poly.type
_entity_poly.pdbx_seq_one_letter_code
_entity_poly.pdbx_strand_id
1 'polypeptide(L)'
;MPVKETPWMEHIQEQARGKIQALAAKESINKEALKVPDKQDFAIRNIKMNMDKAQVEKQLGQPQRVTANEYGLKWYTYHNQYHSFIMVSYIDNKVNAMYTNQNVISSKSKIKYGTPQDTVRSRMGKPLDSITKGKYRFELDNDEYDVFNKDNIYTTVFYDQHENNQVKGLMQVSKTMEDRLTQQYGAPSSSLEKGFELQDFDLVNAERVQKDKPVLKYNQPLSDTARKHSDDMADNHYFDHNNLKGELPFDRMQKDGIDYQTASENLAYGQQSSIFAHEGLMNSEGHRKNILQSNFKNLGVGVSFNKERQPFWTEDYTG
;
A
#
# COMPACT_ATOMS: atom_id res chain seq x y z
N MET A 1 12.58 -29.09 37.44
CA MET A 1 13.35 -28.03 36.76
C MET A 1 12.42 -27.34 35.78
N PRO A 2 12.29 -26.01 35.77
CA PRO A 2 11.53 -25.35 34.72
C PRO A 2 12.25 -25.60 33.38
N VAL A 3 11.51 -26.05 32.38
CA VAL A 3 12.02 -26.22 31.02
C VAL A 3 12.40 -24.82 30.52
N LYS A 4 13.68 -24.60 30.20
CA LYS A 4 14.11 -23.37 29.53
C LYS A 4 13.51 -23.40 28.13
N GLU A 5 12.70 -22.40 27.79
CA GLU A 5 12.21 -22.22 26.44
C GLU A 5 13.40 -22.05 25.50
N THR A 6 13.37 -22.78 24.40
CA THR A 6 14.37 -22.71 23.34
C THR A 6 13.88 -21.75 22.26
N PRO A 7 14.78 -21.17 21.45
CA PRO A 7 14.37 -20.31 20.34
C PRO A 7 13.38 -20.95 19.36
N TRP A 8 13.43 -22.28 19.20
CA TRP A 8 12.45 -23.01 18.39
C TRP A 8 11.04 -23.04 19.02
N MET A 9 10.96 -23.16 20.35
CA MET A 9 9.69 -23.11 21.08
C MET A 9 9.09 -21.72 21.03
N GLU A 10 9.91 -20.67 21.21
CA GLU A 10 9.49 -19.28 21.06
C GLU A 10 8.96 -19.00 19.65
N HIS A 11 9.65 -19.48 18.61
CA HIS A 11 9.21 -19.32 17.23
C HIS A 11 7.85 -19.98 16.95
N ILE A 12 7.63 -21.20 17.45
CA ILE A 12 6.34 -21.87 17.31
C ILE A 12 5.25 -21.16 18.11
N GLN A 13 5.56 -20.67 19.30
CA GLN A 13 4.62 -19.89 20.10
C GLN A 13 4.26 -18.57 19.40
N GLU A 14 5.21 -17.86 18.79
CA GLU A 14 4.97 -16.66 17.98
C GLU A 14 4.08 -16.98 16.77
N GLN A 15 4.37 -18.05 16.03
CA GLN A 15 3.54 -18.47 14.91
C GLN A 15 2.12 -18.87 15.34
N ALA A 16 1.98 -19.58 16.46
CA ALA A 16 0.69 -19.97 17.02
C ALA A 16 -0.09 -18.75 17.50
N ARG A 17 0.56 -17.82 18.21
CA ARG A 17 -0.05 -16.54 18.63
C ARG A 17 -0.47 -15.70 17.42
N GLY A 18 0.37 -15.61 16.40
CA GLY A 18 0.05 -14.94 15.14
C GLY A 18 -1.16 -15.56 14.43
N LYS A 19 -1.25 -16.90 14.36
CA LYS A 19 -2.42 -17.59 13.81
C LYS A 19 -3.68 -17.37 14.63
N ILE A 20 -3.59 -17.42 15.96
CA ILE A 20 -4.74 -17.18 16.85
C ILE A 20 -5.21 -15.73 16.74
N GLN A 21 -4.30 -14.76 16.69
CA GLN A 21 -4.62 -13.35 16.52
C GLN A 21 -5.17 -13.05 15.12
N ALA A 22 -4.65 -13.69 14.07
CA ALA A 22 -5.20 -13.61 12.71
C ALA A 22 -6.62 -14.22 12.62
N LEU A 23 -6.87 -15.36 13.28
CA LEU A 23 -8.20 -15.96 13.38
C LEU A 23 -9.16 -15.04 14.15
N ALA A 24 -8.74 -14.51 15.30
CA ALA A 24 -9.53 -13.55 16.06
C ALA A 24 -9.76 -12.24 15.29
N ALA A 25 -8.79 -11.79 14.48
CA ALA A 25 -8.93 -10.65 13.59
C ALA A 25 -9.97 -10.94 12.51
N LYS A 26 -9.83 -12.03 11.75
CA LYS A 26 -10.82 -12.49 10.76
C LYS A 26 -12.22 -12.62 11.38
N GLU A 27 -12.31 -13.15 12.61
CA GLU A 27 -13.57 -13.29 13.35
C GLU A 27 -14.15 -11.94 13.82
N SER A 28 -13.30 -11.00 14.24
CA SER A 28 -13.73 -9.64 14.64
C SER A 28 -14.24 -8.82 13.44
N ILE A 29 -13.62 -9.00 12.26
CA ILE A 29 -14.08 -8.42 11.00
C ILE A 29 -15.43 -9.00 10.61
N ASN A 30 -15.61 -10.31 10.83
CA ASN A 30 -16.90 -10.98 10.62
C ASN A 30 -17.99 -10.51 11.60
N LYS A 31 -17.61 -10.01 12.80
CA LYS A 31 -18.54 -9.53 13.83
C LYS A 31 -19.00 -8.08 13.63
N GLU A 32 -18.18 -7.20 13.04
CA GLU A 32 -18.63 -5.87 12.63
C GLU A 32 -19.21 -5.91 11.21
N ALA A 33 -20.52 -6.13 11.10
CA ALA A 33 -21.20 -6.07 9.80
C ALA A 33 -20.90 -4.74 9.08
N LEU A 34 -20.34 -4.83 7.87
CA LEU A 34 -20.11 -3.67 7.01
C LEU A 34 -21.46 -3.05 6.62
N LYS A 35 -21.61 -1.75 6.87
CA LYS A 35 -22.84 -1.01 6.61
C LYS A 35 -22.72 -0.23 5.32
N VAL A 36 -23.66 -0.45 4.43
CA VAL A 36 -23.81 0.38 3.23
C VAL A 36 -24.08 1.84 3.66
N PRO A 37 -23.29 2.82 3.20
CA PRO A 37 -23.50 4.22 3.55
C PRO A 37 -24.79 4.79 2.94
N ASP A 38 -25.49 5.66 3.67
CA ASP A 38 -26.74 6.26 3.19
C ASP A 38 -26.52 7.40 2.18
N LYS A 39 -25.55 8.28 2.48
CA LYS A 39 -25.38 9.61 1.84
C LYS A 39 -24.25 9.68 0.81
N GLN A 40 -23.44 8.64 0.67
CA GLN A 40 -22.34 8.58 -0.29
C GLN A 40 -22.23 7.16 -0.83
N ASP A 41 -21.46 6.94 -1.88
CA ASP A 41 -21.45 5.64 -2.54
C ASP A 41 -20.66 4.59 -1.76
N PHE A 42 -19.49 4.95 -1.21
CA PHE A 42 -18.56 4.00 -0.57
C PHE A 42 -18.31 4.30 0.90
N ALA A 43 -18.04 3.24 1.65
CA ALA A 43 -17.41 3.27 2.95
C ALA A 43 -16.39 2.13 3.03
N ILE A 44 -15.26 2.41 3.69
CA ILE A 44 -14.19 1.45 3.93
C ILE A 44 -14.15 1.17 5.42
N ARG A 45 -14.40 -0.07 5.85
CA ARG A 45 -14.48 -0.44 7.28
C ARG A 45 -15.40 0.50 8.06
N ASN A 46 -16.57 0.81 7.48
CA ASN A 46 -17.56 1.79 7.96
C ASN A 46 -17.08 3.26 8.07
N ILE A 47 -15.84 3.56 7.70
CA ILE A 47 -15.31 4.92 7.59
C ILE A 47 -15.78 5.54 6.27
N LYS A 48 -16.09 6.83 6.34
CA LYS A 48 -16.74 7.60 5.28
C LYS A 48 -15.99 8.91 5.07
N MET A 49 -16.05 9.44 3.85
CA MET A 49 -15.58 10.80 3.58
C MET A 49 -16.30 11.80 4.49
N ASN A 50 -15.57 12.82 4.95
CA ASN A 50 -16.02 13.86 5.90
C ASN A 50 -16.42 13.36 7.30
N MET A 51 -16.10 12.12 7.68
CA MET A 51 -16.21 11.65 9.07
C MET A 51 -15.20 12.38 9.96
N ASP A 52 -15.53 12.65 11.22
CA ASP A 52 -14.59 13.26 12.17
C ASP A 52 -13.50 12.29 12.58
N LYS A 53 -12.25 12.77 12.68
CA LYS A 53 -11.10 11.98 13.16
C LYS A 53 -11.37 11.32 14.51
N ALA A 54 -12.02 12.03 15.43
CA ALA A 54 -12.41 11.46 16.73
C ALA A 54 -13.42 10.30 16.60
N GLN A 55 -14.31 10.34 15.60
CA GLN A 55 -15.21 9.22 15.31
C GLN A 55 -14.44 8.03 14.71
N VAL A 56 -13.49 8.30 13.81
CA VAL A 56 -12.60 7.26 13.26
C VAL A 56 -11.80 6.59 14.37
N GLU A 57 -11.17 7.35 15.25
CA GLU A 57 -10.36 6.81 16.36
C GLU A 57 -11.21 6.07 17.40
N LYS A 58 -12.45 6.53 17.64
CA LYS A 58 -13.40 5.78 18.49
C LYS A 58 -13.73 4.41 17.90
N GLN A 59 -13.77 4.29 16.56
CA GLN A 59 -14.15 3.07 15.88
C GLN A 59 -12.95 2.15 15.62
N LEU A 60 -11.82 2.70 15.18
CA LEU A 60 -10.64 1.94 14.74
C LEU A 60 -9.55 1.83 15.82
N GLY A 61 -9.67 2.60 16.90
CA GLY A 61 -8.62 2.76 17.89
C GLY A 61 -7.53 3.73 17.42
N GLN A 62 -6.33 3.59 18.00
CA GLN A 62 -5.18 4.39 17.62
C GLN A 62 -4.53 3.85 16.33
N PRO A 63 -3.99 4.73 15.47
CA PRO A 63 -3.27 4.31 14.27
C PRO A 63 -2.04 3.47 14.65
N GLN A 64 -1.79 2.42 13.89
CA GLN A 64 -0.57 1.61 13.99
C GLN A 64 0.64 2.37 13.44
N ARG A 65 0.42 3.27 12.47
CA ARG A 65 1.44 4.12 11.88
C ARG A 65 0.88 5.46 11.42
N VAL A 66 1.71 6.49 11.45
CA VAL A 66 1.44 7.79 10.84
C VAL A 66 2.62 8.18 9.95
N THR A 67 2.39 8.42 8.67
CA THR A 67 3.43 8.70 7.65
C THR A 67 3.07 9.92 6.83
N ALA A 68 4.06 10.68 6.36
CA ALA A 68 3.80 11.79 5.42
C ALA A 68 3.33 11.26 4.06
N ASN A 69 2.52 12.04 3.34
CA ASN A 69 1.98 11.64 2.05
C ASN A 69 2.17 12.72 0.98
N GLU A 70 1.88 12.33 -0.27
CA GLU A 70 2.10 13.12 -1.50
C GLU A 70 1.36 14.47 -1.50
N TYR A 71 0.27 14.58 -0.74
CA TYR A 71 -0.53 15.81 -0.59
C TYR A 71 0.04 16.79 0.44
N GLY A 72 1.22 16.52 1.00
CA GLY A 72 1.84 17.30 2.08
C GLY A 72 1.08 17.19 3.40
N LEU A 73 0.38 16.06 3.62
CA LEU A 73 -0.35 15.73 4.83
C LEU A 73 0.15 14.37 5.36
N LYS A 74 -0.69 13.65 6.09
CA LYS A 74 -0.34 12.38 6.71
C LYS A 74 -1.36 11.30 6.40
N TRP A 75 -0.89 10.09 6.12
CA TRP A 75 -1.68 8.87 6.21
C TRP A 75 -1.64 8.32 7.64
N TYR A 76 -2.79 7.91 8.15
CA TYR A 76 -2.98 7.22 9.42
C TYR A 76 -3.40 5.79 9.10
N THR A 77 -2.53 4.84 9.41
CA THR A 77 -2.70 3.43 9.06
C THR A 77 -3.33 2.68 10.22
N TYR A 78 -4.42 1.95 9.96
CA TYR A 78 -5.13 1.14 10.95
C TYR A 78 -5.27 -0.29 10.43
N HIS A 79 -4.89 -1.27 11.24
CA HIS A 79 -5.08 -2.69 10.95
C HIS A 79 -4.98 -3.50 12.25
N ASN A 80 -5.38 -4.76 12.19
CA ASN A 80 -5.05 -5.75 13.21
C ASN A 80 -4.15 -6.81 12.57
N GLN A 81 -2.84 -6.74 12.81
CA GLN A 81 -1.85 -7.57 12.10
C GLN A 81 -2.06 -7.60 10.58
N TYR A 82 -2.18 -6.41 9.98
CA TYR A 82 -2.46 -6.19 8.55
C TYR A 82 -3.82 -6.69 8.03
N HIS A 83 -4.62 -7.43 8.82
CA HIS A 83 -6.03 -7.64 8.52
C HIS A 83 -6.83 -6.35 8.69
N SER A 84 -7.88 -6.16 7.88
CA SER A 84 -8.73 -4.95 7.93
C SER A 84 -7.96 -3.65 7.78
N PHE A 85 -6.86 -3.71 7.03
CA PHE A 85 -6.03 -2.60 6.64
C PHE A 85 -6.86 -1.46 6.01
N ILE A 86 -6.69 -0.26 6.56
CA ILE A 86 -7.19 0.99 6.01
C ILE A 86 -6.18 2.09 6.30
N MET A 87 -5.91 2.93 5.30
CA MET A 87 -5.21 4.20 5.47
C MET A 87 -6.22 5.33 5.40
N VAL A 88 -6.13 6.31 6.30
CA VAL A 88 -7.04 7.48 6.34
C VAL A 88 -6.22 8.76 6.43
N SER A 89 -6.59 9.78 5.67
CA SER A 89 -5.97 11.10 5.74
C SER A 89 -7.01 12.19 5.98
N TYR A 90 -6.58 13.27 6.65
CA TYR A 90 -7.48 14.27 7.20
C TYR A 90 -7.08 15.69 6.78
N ILE A 91 -8.08 16.53 6.54
CA ILE A 91 -8.00 18.00 6.51
C ILE A 91 -8.99 18.51 7.55
N ASP A 92 -8.56 19.42 8.41
CA ASP A 92 -9.39 19.99 9.50
C ASP A 92 -10.10 18.92 10.35
N ASN A 93 -9.38 17.84 10.67
CA ASN A 93 -9.90 16.66 11.39
C ASN A 93 -11.07 15.93 10.71
N LYS A 94 -11.31 16.16 9.42
CA LYS A 94 -12.29 15.45 8.60
C LYS A 94 -11.61 14.52 7.61
N VAL A 95 -12.15 13.32 7.42
CA VAL A 95 -11.65 12.36 6.43
C VAL A 95 -11.72 12.97 5.03
N ASN A 96 -10.55 13.11 4.40
CA ASN A 96 -10.38 13.71 3.08
C ASN A 96 -9.69 12.78 2.08
N ALA A 97 -9.13 11.66 2.54
CA ALA A 97 -8.79 10.52 1.71
C ALA A 97 -8.80 9.23 2.52
N MET A 98 -9.03 8.10 1.85
CA MET A 98 -8.91 6.76 2.43
C MET A 98 -8.57 5.69 1.38
N TYR A 99 -7.91 4.62 1.80
CA TYR A 99 -7.54 3.49 0.93
C TYR A 99 -7.62 2.15 1.67
N THR A 100 -7.95 1.07 0.95
CA THR A 100 -7.77 -0.33 1.38
C THR A 100 -7.47 -1.25 0.18
N ASN A 101 -6.71 -2.33 0.44
CA ASN A 101 -6.62 -3.53 -0.41
C ASN A 101 -7.23 -4.77 0.26
N GLN A 102 -8.17 -4.58 1.19
CA GLN A 102 -8.79 -5.66 1.96
C GLN A 102 -10.27 -5.79 1.64
N ASN A 103 -10.84 -6.94 2.00
CA ASN A 103 -12.28 -7.20 1.92
C ASN A 103 -13.09 -6.45 3.01
N VAL A 104 -13.01 -5.12 3.01
CA VAL A 104 -13.69 -4.22 3.95
C VAL A 104 -14.44 -3.08 3.25
N ILE A 105 -14.67 -3.22 1.94
CA ILE A 105 -15.39 -2.26 1.11
C ILE A 105 -16.90 -2.52 1.20
N SER A 106 -17.67 -1.46 1.42
CA SER A 106 -19.14 -1.48 1.34
C SER A 106 -19.63 -0.31 0.51
N SER A 107 -20.67 -0.53 -0.31
CA SER A 107 -21.16 0.52 -1.20
C SER A 107 -22.62 0.40 -1.61
N LYS A 108 -23.24 1.53 -1.98
CA LYS A 108 -24.60 1.56 -2.55
C LYS A 108 -24.62 0.94 -3.95
N SER A 109 -23.57 1.17 -4.72
CA SER A 109 -23.34 0.54 -6.03
C SER A 109 -23.04 -0.97 -5.97
N LYS A 110 -23.08 -1.60 -4.78
CA LYS A 110 -22.82 -3.04 -4.57
C LYS A 110 -21.44 -3.48 -5.07
N ILE A 111 -20.51 -2.55 -5.21
CA ILE A 111 -19.10 -2.79 -5.48
C ILE A 111 -18.42 -3.14 -4.15
N LYS A 112 -17.68 -4.24 -4.17
CA LYS A 112 -16.90 -4.78 -3.06
C LYS A 112 -15.63 -5.44 -3.60
N TYR A 113 -14.73 -5.84 -2.72
CA TYR A 113 -13.59 -6.69 -3.09
C TYR A 113 -14.08 -7.91 -3.89
N GLY A 114 -13.39 -8.23 -4.98
CA GLY A 114 -13.73 -9.31 -5.91
C GLY A 114 -14.84 -8.98 -6.91
N THR A 115 -15.33 -7.75 -6.98
CA THR A 115 -16.32 -7.38 -8.02
C THR A 115 -15.62 -7.33 -9.38
N PRO A 116 -16.14 -7.96 -10.45
CA PRO A 116 -15.51 -7.87 -11.77
C PRO A 116 -15.50 -6.44 -12.34
N GLN A 117 -14.44 -6.06 -13.05
CA GLN A 117 -14.29 -4.74 -13.67
C GLN A 117 -15.50 -4.34 -14.54
N ASP A 118 -16.00 -5.23 -15.40
CA ASP A 118 -17.17 -4.95 -16.23
C ASP A 118 -18.42 -4.64 -15.39
N THR A 119 -18.53 -5.28 -14.22
CA THR A 119 -19.60 -4.99 -13.26
C THR A 119 -19.41 -3.63 -12.60
N VAL A 120 -18.17 -3.23 -12.31
CA VAL A 120 -17.86 -1.87 -11.82
C VAL A 120 -18.30 -0.84 -12.85
N ARG A 121 -17.82 -0.95 -14.09
CA ARG A 121 -18.16 -0.02 -15.19
C ARG A 121 -19.66 0.02 -15.49
N SER A 122 -20.34 -1.12 -15.44
CA SER A 122 -21.80 -1.19 -15.61
C SER A 122 -22.58 -0.44 -14.51
N ARG A 123 -22.08 -0.45 -13.27
CA ARG A 123 -22.78 0.15 -12.12
C ARG A 123 -22.36 1.58 -11.82
N MET A 124 -21.10 1.93 -12.09
CA MET A 124 -20.53 3.26 -11.82
C MET A 124 -20.53 4.18 -13.05
N GLY A 125 -20.75 3.63 -14.25
CA GLY A 125 -20.73 4.37 -15.50
C GLY A 125 -19.34 4.38 -16.16
N LYS A 126 -19.12 5.33 -17.07
CA LYS A 126 -17.83 5.47 -17.77
C LYS A 126 -16.78 6.05 -16.79
N PRO A 127 -15.59 5.45 -16.69
CA PRO A 127 -14.48 6.06 -15.95
C PRO A 127 -14.01 7.37 -16.61
N LEU A 128 -13.29 8.18 -15.84
CA LEU A 128 -12.65 9.40 -16.33
C LEU A 128 -11.51 9.04 -17.29
N ASP A 129 -11.45 9.73 -18.42
CA ASP A 129 -10.33 9.60 -19.37
C ASP A 129 -9.09 10.41 -18.93
N SER A 130 -9.27 11.38 -18.03
CA SER A 130 -8.17 12.23 -17.53
C SER A 130 -8.53 12.95 -16.23
N ILE A 131 -7.52 13.36 -15.47
CA ILE A 131 -7.64 14.24 -14.30
C ILE A 131 -6.76 15.48 -14.48
N THR A 132 -7.27 16.64 -14.06
CA THR A 132 -6.51 17.90 -14.11
C THR A 132 -6.01 18.25 -12.71
N LYS A 133 -4.70 18.43 -12.58
CA LYS A 133 -4.05 18.89 -11.34
C LYS A 133 -3.31 20.20 -11.62
N GLY A 134 -3.80 21.30 -11.05
CA GLY A 134 -3.30 22.64 -11.38
C GLY A 134 -3.46 22.94 -12.88
N LYS A 135 -2.34 23.22 -13.56
CA LYS A 135 -2.31 23.47 -15.02
C LYS A 135 -2.05 22.22 -15.87
N TYR A 136 -1.85 21.06 -15.24
CA TYR A 136 -1.47 19.83 -15.91
C TYR A 136 -2.68 18.92 -16.06
N ARG A 137 -2.81 18.29 -17.23
CA ARG A 137 -3.81 17.25 -17.51
C ARG A 137 -3.08 15.92 -17.60
N PHE A 138 -3.51 14.97 -16.78
CA PHE A 138 -3.00 13.61 -16.74
C PHE A 138 -4.01 12.69 -17.38
N GLU A 139 -3.58 11.94 -18.39
CA GLU A 139 -4.39 10.90 -19.00
C GLU A 139 -4.48 9.70 -18.05
N LEU A 140 -5.65 9.08 -18.01
CA LEU A 140 -5.95 7.92 -17.18
C LEU A 140 -6.15 6.68 -18.07
N ASP A 141 -5.29 6.53 -19.08
CA ASP A 141 -5.32 5.40 -20.01
C ASP A 141 -4.55 4.22 -19.41
N ASN A 142 -5.25 3.37 -18.67
CA ASN A 142 -4.68 2.13 -18.13
C ASN A 142 -5.79 1.09 -17.85
N ASP A 143 -5.40 -0.18 -17.82
CA ASP A 143 -6.30 -1.31 -17.53
C ASP A 143 -6.18 -1.82 -16.08
N GLU A 144 -5.32 -1.20 -15.26
CA GLU A 144 -5.05 -1.62 -13.88
C GLU A 144 -6.02 -0.99 -12.86
N TYR A 145 -6.56 0.19 -13.17
CA TYR A 145 -7.55 0.86 -12.34
C TYR A 145 -8.46 1.80 -13.13
N ASP A 146 -9.68 1.97 -12.64
CA ASP A 146 -10.62 2.98 -13.12
C ASP A 146 -10.72 4.12 -12.11
N VAL A 147 -10.88 5.37 -12.58
CA VAL A 147 -11.16 6.52 -11.72
C VAL A 147 -12.55 7.08 -12.04
N PHE A 148 -13.35 7.29 -11.00
CA PHE A 148 -14.66 7.91 -11.08
C PHE A 148 -14.68 9.18 -10.24
N ASN A 149 -15.48 10.17 -10.62
CA ASN A 149 -15.74 11.34 -9.79
C ASN A 149 -17.24 11.51 -9.59
N LYS A 150 -17.64 11.55 -8.32
CA LYS A 150 -19.02 11.82 -7.92
C LYS A 150 -19.01 12.68 -6.66
N ASP A 151 -19.79 13.75 -6.66
CA ASP A 151 -19.94 14.66 -5.51
C ASP A 151 -18.61 15.17 -4.95
N ASN A 152 -17.67 15.52 -5.84
CA ASN A 152 -16.31 15.97 -5.52
C ASN A 152 -15.46 14.95 -4.75
N ILE A 153 -15.73 13.65 -4.94
CA ILE A 153 -14.92 12.54 -4.44
C ILE A 153 -14.42 11.74 -5.64
N TYR A 154 -13.11 11.77 -5.85
CA TYR A 154 -12.43 10.87 -6.78
C TYR A 154 -12.34 9.49 -6.13
N THR A 155 -12.83 8.48 -6.82
CA THR A 155 -12.77 7.08 -6.39
C THR A 155 -11.97 6.29 -7.41
N THR A 156 -10.81 5.81 -7.01
CA THR A 156 -9.97 4.91 -7.80
C THR A 156 -10.26 3.48 -7.39
N VAL A 157 -10.61 2.63 -8.36
CA VAL A 157 -10.90 1.22 -8.17
C VAL A 157 -9.78 0.42 -8.83
N PHE A 158 -8.98 -0.28 -8.03
CA PHE A 158 -7.84 -1.07 -8.52
C PHE A 158 -8.26 -2.51 -8.81
N TYR A 159 -7.77 -3.06 -9.92
CA TYR A 159 -8.09 -4.39 -10.40
C TYR A 159 -6.88 -5.32 -10.32
N ASP A 160 -7.14 -6.58 -9.99
CA ASP A 160 -6.16 -7.66 -10.06
C ASP A 160 -6.24 -8.31 -11.45
N GLN A 161 -5.28 -7.99 -12.32
CA GLN A 161 -5.25 -8.53 -13.69
C GLN A 161 -4.97 -10.04 -13.73
N HIS A 162 -4.38 -10.56 -12.65
CA HIS A 162 -4.09 -11.98 -12.47
C HIS A 162 -5.24 -12.76 -11.82
N GLU A 163 -6.33 -12.08 -11.47
CA GLU A 163 -7.54 -12.69 -10.88
C GLU A 163 -8.83 -12.21 -11.57
N ASN A 164 -8.89 -12.35 -12.89
CA ASN A 164 -10.06 -12.02 -13.73
C ASN A 164 -10.48 -10.54 -13.67
N ASN A 165 -9.52 -9.62 -13.54
CA ASN A 165 -9.79 -8.17 -13.45
C ASN A 165 -10.81 -7.83 -12.36
N GLN A 166 -10.72 -8.50 -11.21
CA GLN A 166 -11.61 -8.23 -10.09
C GLN A 166 -11.07 -7.12 -9.19
N VAL A 167 -11.96 -6.37 -8.54
CA VAL A 167 -11.58 -5.32 -7.57
C VAL A 167 -10.70 -5.91 -6.48
N LYS A 168 -9.50 -5.36 -6.32
CA LYS A 168 -8.57 -5.71 -5.22
C LYS A 168 -8.35 -4.56 -4.24
N GLY A 169 -8.52 -3.32 -4.69
CA GLY A 169 -8.31 -2.14 -3.86
C GLY A 169 -9.27 -1.02 -4.21
N LEU A 170 -9.46 -0.10 -3.27
CA LEU A 170 -10.25 1.10 -3.48
C LEU A 170 -9.65 2.28 -2.72
N MET A 171 -9.44 3.39 -3.43
CA MET A 171 -9.02 4.67 -2.87
C MET A 171 -10.12 5.71 -3.09
N GLN A 172 -10.40 6.52 -2.07
CA GLN A 172 -11.19 7.74 -2.23
C GLN A 172 -10.35 8.95 -1.84
N VAL A 173 -10.38 9.99 -2.66
CA VAL A 173 -9.70 11.27 -2.44
C VAL A 173 -10.70 12.39 -2.72
N SER A 174 -10.92 13.26 -1.75
CA SER A 174 -11.77 14.43 -1.95
C SER A 174 -11.13 15.38 -2.96
N LYS A 175 -11.94 16.16 -3.69
CA LYS A 175 -11.41 17.20 -4.58
C LYS A 175 -10.52 18.21 -3.84
N THR A 176 -10.88 18.57 -2.62
CA THR A 176 -10.07 19.48 -1.78
C THR A 176 -8.69 18.90 -1.48
N MET A 177 -8.59 17.60 -1.23
CA MET A 177 -7.31 16.90 -1.06
C MET A 177 -6.53 16.85 -2.37
N GLU A 178 -7.20 16.46 -3.44
CA GLU A 178 -6.64 16.30 -4.78
C GLU A 178 -6.02 17.61 -5.30
N ASP A 179 -6.72 18.74 -5.11
CA ASP A 179 -6.29 20.07 -5.53
C ASP A 179 -5.02 20.56 -4.78
N ARG A 180 -4.60 19.92 -3.68
CA ARG A 180 -3.33 20.22 -3.01
C ARG A 180 -2.12 19.81 -3.85
N LEU A 181 -2.28 18.80 -4.69
CA LEU A 181 -1.23 18.34 -5.58
C LEU A 181 -1.29 19.16 -6.88
N THR A 182 -0.37 20.09 -7.06
CA THR A 182 -0.36 21.03 -8.22
C THR A 182 0.56 20.59 -9.36
N GLN A 183 1.28 19.49 -9.17
CA GLN A 183 2.17 18.83 -10.14
C GLN A 183 1.86 17.32 -10.15
N GLN A 184 2.61 16.52 -10.92
CA GLN A 184 2.42 15.07 -10.93
C GLN A 184 2.77 14.41 -9.60
N TYR A 185 3.83 14.89 -8.95
CA TYR A 185 4.41 14.29 -7.75
C TYR A 185 4.41 15.27 -6.58
N GLY A 186 4.36 14.71 -5.37
CA GLY A 186 4.55 15.47 -4.13
C GLY A 186 5.92 16.14 -4.10
N ALA A 187 6.07 17.20 -3.30
CA ALA A 187 7.37 17.82 -3.10
C ALA A 187 8.30 16.85 -2.33
N PRO A 188 9.47 16.48 -2.88
CA PRO A 188 10.39 15.57 -2.21
C PRO A 188 10.84 16.11 -0.85
N SER A 189 10.94 15.21 0.12
CA SER A 189 11.49 15.47 1.45
C SER A 189 11.83 14.15 2.10
N SER A 190 12.78 14.14 3.04
CA SER A 190 13.12 12.91 3.79
C SER A 190 11.92 12.34 4.55
N SER A 191 10.97 13.20 4.97
CA SER A 191 9.72 12.73 5.59
C SER A 191 8.78 12.02 4.61
N LEU A 192 8.76 12.45 3.34
CA LEU A 192 7.95 11.85 2.28
C LEU A 192 8.59 10.55 1.81
N GLU A 193 9.91 10.52 1.59
CA GLU A 193 10.68 9.29 1.30
C GLU A 193 10.42 8.22 2.36
N LYS A 194 10.64 8.56 3.63
CA LYS A 194 10.38 7.62 4.73
C LYS A 194 8.90 7.25 4.85
N GLY A 195 8.01 8.19 4.50
CA GLY A 195 6.59 7.95 4.44
C GLY A 195 6.23 6.88 3.42
N PHE A 196 6.76 7.01 2.19
CA PHE A 196 6.55 6.08 1.11
C PHE A 196 7.12 4.69 1.41
N GLU A 197 8.34 4.59 1.96
CA GLU A 197 8.92 3.30 2.37
C GLU A 197 8.02 2.52 3.34
N LEU A 198 7.56 3.19 4.38
CA LEU A 198 6.78 2.54 5.42
C LEU A 198 5.34 2.25 4.97
N GLN A 199 4.78 3.09 4.09
CA GLN A 199 3.50 2.80 3.45
C GLN A 199 3.61 1.55 2.59
N ASP A 200 4.63 1.45 1.75
CA ASP A 200 4.85 0.31 0.87
C ASP A 200 5.06 -0.99 1.65
N PHE A 201 5.89 -0.96 2.71
CA PHE A 201 6.04 -2.08 3.64
C PHE A 201 4.71 -2.54 4.25
N ASP A 202 3.86 -1.59 4.65
CA ASP A 202 2.55 -1.91 5.23
C ASP A 202 1.58 -2.45 4.16
N LEU A 203 1.63 -1.94 2.93
CA LEU A 203 0.82 -2.38 1.79
C LEU A 203 1.16 -3.81 1.37
N VAL A 204 2.46 -4.13 1.24
CA VAL A 204 2.97 -5.48 0.97
C VAL A 204 2.44 -6.47 2.01
N ASN A 205 2.54 -6.13 3.30
CA ASN A 205 2.05 -7.01 4.35
C ASN A 205 0.52 -7.15 4.38
N ALA A 206 -0.22 -6.09 4.07
CA ALA A 206 -1.67 -6.17 3.91
C ALA A 206 -2.07 -7.11 2.76
N GLU A 207 -1.43 -7.00 1.61
CA GLU A 207 -1.65 -7.88 0.46
C GLU A 207 -1.29 -9.34 0.80
N ARG A 208 -0.12 -9.56 1.42
CA ARG A 208 0.30 -10.88 1.88
C ARG A 208 -0.73 -11.53 2.79
N VAL A 209 -1.23 -10.79 3.77
CA VAL A 209 -2.26 -11.29 4.71
C VAL A 209 -3.60 -11.55 4.01
N GLN A 210 -3.98 -10.74 3.01
CA GLN A 210 -5.17 -10.97 2.17
C GLN A 210 -5.05 -12.25 1.33
N LYS A 211 -3.82 -12.64 0.96
CA LYS A 211 -3.50 -13.87 0.21
C LYS A 211 -3.01 -15.03 1.11
N ASP A 212 -3.30 -14.96 2.41
CA ASP A 212 -2.93 -15.97 3.42
C ASP A 212 -1.42 -16.29 3.49
N LYS A 213 -0.58 -15.28 3.23
CA LYS A 213 0.88 -15.34 3.37
C LYS A 213 1.34 -14.78 4.73
N PRO A 214 2.44 -15.31 5.30
CA PRO A 214 3.00 -14.78 6.54
C PRO A 214 3.47 -13.33 6.39
N VAL A 215 3.29 -12.54 7.45
CA VAL A 215 3.81 -11.15 7.54
C VAL A 215 5.34 -11.15 7.52
N LEU A 216 5.93 -10.25 6.75
CA LEU A 216 7.37 -9.97 6.71
C LEU A 216 7.74 -9.00 7.83
N LYS A 217 8.89 -9.23 8.46
CA LYS A 217 9.48 -8.34 9.46
C LYS A 217 10.17 -7.18 8.76
N TYR A 218 9.96 -5.97 9.28
CA TYR A 218 10.70 -4.80 8.82
C TYR A 218 12.18 -4.97 9.17
N ASN A 219 13.07 -4.84 8.18
CA ASN A 219 14.51 -4.90 8.38
C ASN A 219 15.15 -3.57 7.98
N GLN A 220 15.56 -2.79 8.99
CA GLN A 220 16.11 -1.46 8.79
C GLN A 220 17.43 -1.47 8.00
N PRO A 221 18.44 -2.30 8.31
CA PRO A 221 19.64 -2.45 7.47
C PRO A 221 19.31 -2.76 6.01
N LEU A 222 18.37 -3.67 5.75
CA LEU A 222 17.94 -4.01 4.40
C LEU A 222 17.26 -2.83 3.69
N SER A 223 16.42 -2.07 4.42
CA SER A 223 15.84 -0.81 3.94
C SER A 223 16.90 0.22 3.58
N ASP A 224 18.01 0.27 4.32
CA ASP A 224 19.10 1.20 4.03
C ASP A 224 19.87 0.78 2.76
N THR A 225 20.07 -0.52 2.54
CA THR A 225 20.60 -1.05 1.26
C THR A 225 19.68 -0.73 0.09
N ALA A 226 18.39 -0.98 0.23
CA ALA A 226 17.39 -0.67 -0.78
C ALA A 226 17.35 0.83 -1.11
N ARG A 227 17.45 1.71 -0.11
CA ARG A 227 17.46 3.17 -0.32
C ARG A 227 18.68 3.62 -1.09
N LYS A 228 19.88 3.08 -0.79
CA LYS A 228 21.10 3.38 -1.56
C LYS A 228 20.93 3.04 -3.05
N HIS A 229 20.20 1.98 -3.38
CA HIS A 229 19.93 1.62 -4.78
C HIS A 229 18.91 2.56 -5.42
N SER A 230 17.85 2.93 -4.69
CA SER A 230 16.92 3.97 -5.14
C SER A 230 17.60 5.33 -5.37
N ASP A 231 18.51 5.74 -4.48
CA ASP A 231 19.34 6.94 -4.63
C ASP A 231 20.21 6.83 -5.89
N ASP A 232 20.88 5.70 -6.08
CA ASP A 232 21.76 5.49 -7.23
C ASP A 232 20.99 5.56 -8.57
N MET A 233 19.80 4.95 -8.66
CA MET A 233 18.92 5.06 -9.81
C MET A 233 18.43 6.49 -10.05
N ALA A 234 18.00 7.18 -9.00
CA ALA A 234 17.48 8.54 -9.07
C ALA A 234 18.56 9.56 -9.49
N ASP A 235 19.77 9.44 -8.94
CA ASP A 235 20.89 10.37 -9.19
C ASP A 235 21.53 10.14 -10.56
N ASN A 236 21.57 8.89 -11.04
CA ASN A 236 22.23 8.53 -12.29
C ASN A 236 21.27 8.26 -13.46
N HIS A 237 19.98 8.53 -13.28
CA HIS A 237 18.97 8.48 -14.34
C HIS A 237 18.87 7.12 -15.06
N TYR A 238 18.87 6.02 -14.31
CA TYR A 238 18.66 4.68 -14.83
C TYR A 238 17.64 3.90 -14.00
N PHE A 239 17.15 2.79 -14.54
CA PHE A 239 16.22 1.89 -13.86
C PHE A 239 16.56 0.43 -14.20
N ASP A 240 17.33 -0.21 -13.32
CA ASP A 240 17.81 -1.59 -13.49
C ASP A 240 18.11 -2.21 -12.11
N HIS A 241 18.01 -3.54 -12.02
CA HIS A 241 18.45 -4.31 -10.86
C HIS A 241 19.97 -4.25 -10.68
N ASN A 242 20.72 -4.17 -11.78
CA ASN A 242 22.17 -4.07 -11.79
C ASN A 242 22.55 -2.59 -11.76
N ASN A 243 23.37 -2.20 -10.78
CA ASN A 243 23.82 -0.82 -10.76
C ASN A 243 24.88 -0.56 -11.84
N LEU A 244 25.24 0.71 -12.05
CA LEU A 244 26.21 1.10 -13.07
C LEU A 244 27.65 0.59 -12.81
N LYS A 245 27.91 0.04 -11.62
CA LYS A 245 29.16 -0.66 -11.28
C LYS A 245 29.11 -2.16 -11.58
N GLY A 246 27.97 -2.65 -12.07
CA GLY A 246 27.72 -4.07 -12.35
C GLY A 246 27.37 -4.90 -11.12
N GLU A 247 27.12 -4.28 -9.96
CA GLU A 247 26.73 -5.00 -8.73
C GLU A 247 25.25 -5.41 -8.84
N LEU A 248 24.98 -6.70 -8.63
CA LEU A 248 23.64 -7.27 -8.49
C LEU A 248 23.02 -6.85 -7.14
N PRO A 249 21.68 -6.99 -6.94
CA PRO A 249 21.05 -6.75 -5.63
C PRO A 249 21.73 -7.53 -4.50
N PHE A 250 22.10 -8.78 -4.78
CA PHE A 250 22.79 -9.69 -3.86
C PHE A 250 24.18 -9.20 -3.47
N ASP A 251 24.93 -8.62 -4.41
CA ASP A 251 26.26 -8.06 -4.14
C ASP A 251 26.14 -6.84 -3.22
N ARG A 252 25.11 -5.99 -3.45
CA ARG A 252 24.81 -4.83 -2.58
C ARG A 252 24.45 -5.27 -1.17
N MET A 253 23.56 -6.25 -1.03
CA MET A 253 23.18 -6.84 0.26
C MET A 253 24.39 -7.43 1.00
N GLN A 254 25.21 -8.22 0.33
CA GLN A 254 26.39 -8.84 0.93
C GLN A 254 27.42 -7.79 1.38
N LYS A 255 27.66 -6.77 0.57
CA LYS A 255 28.57 -5.65 0.86
C LYS A 255 28.13 -4.85 2.09
N ASP A 256 26.83 -4.71 2.29
CA ASP A 256 26.24 -4.04 3.45
C ASP A 256 26.10 -4.97 4.67
N GLY A 257 26.57 -6.22 4.58
CA GLY A 257 26.57 -7.17 5.69
C GLY A 257 25.20 -7.78 5.99
N ILE A 258 24.32 -7.87 4.99
CA ILE A 258 23.02 -8.54 5.13
C ILE A 258 23.19 -10.05 4.92
N ASP A 259 22.91 -10.82 5.97
CA ASP A 259 22.87 -12.28 5.91
C ASP A 259 21.50 -12.77 5.42
N TYR A 260 21.48 -13.66 4.43
CA TYR A 260 20.26 -14.30 3.91
C TYR A 260 20.56 -15.66 3.27
N GLN A 261 19.54 -16.52 3.19
CA GLN A 261 19.62 -17.78 2.43
C GLN A 261 18.99 -17.64 1.04
N THR A 262 17.95 -16.82 0.96
CA THR A 262 17.26 -16.48 -0.28
C THR A 262 16.94 -14.99 -0.26
N ALA A 263 17.11 -14.33 -1.40
CA ALA A 263 16.76 -12.93 -1.54
C ALA A 263 16.09 -12.66 -2.90
N SER A 264 15.38 -11.54 -2.99
CA SER A 264 14.85 -11.01 -4.25
C SER A 264 14.65 -9.50 -4.15
N GLU A 265 14.53 -8.85 -5.30
CA GLU A 265 14.32 -7.40 -5.41
C GLU A 265 13.13 -7.11 -6.34
N ASN A 266 12.28 -6.16 -5.96
CA ASN A 266 11.36 -5.48 -6.88
C ASN A 266 11.75 -4.01 -7.02
N LEU A 267 11.54 -3.46 -8.21
CA LEU A 267 11.77 -2.06 -8.50
C LEU A 267 10.49 -1.43 -9.07
N ALA A 268 10.22 -0.19 -8.68
CA ALA A 268 9.19 0.64 -9.30
C ALA A 268 9.71 2.08 -9.42
N TYR A 269 9.22 2.83 -10.41
CA TYR A 269 9.53 4.26 -10.55
C TYR A 269 8.41 5.01 -11.26
N GLY A 270 8.25 6.29 -10.91
CA GLY A 270 7.33 7.21 -11.59
C GLY A 270 5.85 7.08 -11.18
N GLN A 271 5.50 6.21 -10.24
CA GLN A 271 4.17 6.20 -9.64
C GLN A 271 3.97 7.39 -8.69
N GLN A 272 2.72 7.82 -8.48
CA GLN A 272 2.44 9.02 -7.67
C GLN A 272 2.60 8.81 -6.16
N SER A 273 2.45 7.57 -5.68
CA SER A 273 2.57 7.19 -4.28
C SER A 273 2.82 5.70 -4.13
N SER A 274 3.16 5.25 -2.92
CA SER A 274 3.36 3.82 -2.63
C SER A 274 2.11 2.98 -2.91
N ILE A 275 0.90 3.56 -2.82
CA ILE A 275 -0.33 2.85 -3.20
C ILE A 275 -0.26 2.46 -4.68
N PHE A 276 0.04 3.42 -5.57
CA PHE A 276 0.14 3.13 -7.00
C PHE A 276 1.35 2.26 -7.35
N ALA A 277 2.49 2.43 -6.67
CA ALA A 277 3.66 1.56 -6.84
C ALA A 277 3.32 0.10 -6.49
N HIS A 278 2.75 -0.14 -5.32
CA HIS A 278 2.34 -1.45 -4.86
C HIS A 278 1.32 -2.12 -5.79
N GLU A 279 0.29 -1.40 -6.22
CA GLU A 279 -0.74 -1.95 -7.11
C GLU A 279 -0.15 -2.33 -8.49
N GLY A 280 0.75 -1.50 -9.02
CA GLY A 280 1.47 -1.81 -10.27
C GLY A 280 2.41 -3.02 -10.13
N LEU A 281 3.16 -3.11 -9.02
CA LEU A 281 3.99 -4.28 -8.72
C LEU A 281 3.14 -5.56 -8.64
N MET A 282 1.96 -5.50 -8.04
CA MET A 282 1.07 -6.66 -7.94
C MET A 282 0.43 -7.09 -9.27
N ASN A 283 0.36 -6.18 -10.26
CA ASN A 283 -0.05 -6.48 -11.63
C ASN A 283 1.12 -6.89 -12.55
N SER A 284 2.36 -6.88 -12.06
CA SER A 284 3.50 -7.54 -12.71
C SER A 284 3.71 -8.95 -12.14
N GLU A 285 3.54 -9.97 -12.98
CA GLU A 285 3.66 -11.38 -12.57
C GLU A 285 5.00 -11.71 -11.90
N GLY A 286 6.10 -11.11 -12.36
CA GLY A 286 7.43 -11.29 -11.76
C GLY A 286 7.52 -10.69 -10.36
N HIS A 287 7.08 -9.45 -10.21
CA HIS A 287 7.13 -8.74 -8.92
C HIS A 287 6.13 -9.32 -7.91
N ARG A 288 4.93 -9.70 -8.37
CA ARG A 288 3.89 -10.39 -7.59
C ARG A 288 4.42 -11.68 -6.97
N LYS A 289 5.21 -12.47 -7.72
CA LYS A 289 5.84 -13.69 -7.18
C LYS A 289 6.72 -13.39 -5.99
N ASN A 290 7.52 -12.33 -6.05
CA ASN A 290 8.37 -11.91 -4.93
C ASN A 290 7.53 -11.49 -3.72
N ILE A 291 6.53 -10.62 -3.93
CA ILE A 291 5.62 -10.13 -2.87
C ILE A 291 4.92 -11.28 -2.15
N LEU A 292 4.48 -12.31 -2.88
CA LEU A 292 3.71 -13.43 -2.32
C LEU A 292 4.55 -14.66 -1.97
N GLN A 293 5.87 -14.59 -2.12
CA GLN A 293 6.75 -15.70 -1.85
C GLN A 293 6.78 -16.03 -0.35
N SER A 294 6.66 -17.32 -0.03
CA SER A 294 6.35 -17.77 1.35
C SER A 294 7.59 -18.04 2.22
N ASN A 295 8.78 -18.20 1.62
CA ASN A 295 10.02 -18.44 2.36
C ASN A 295 10.74 -17.15 2.80
N PHE A 296 10.32 -15.97 2.34
CA PHE A 296 10.84 -14.71 2.86
C PHE A 296 10.31 -14.42 4.27
N LYS A 297 11.18 -13.82 5.08
CA LYS A 297 10.94 -13.44 6.48
C LYS A 297 11.06 -11.95 6.71
N ASN A 298 11.88 -11.25 5.91
CA ASN A 298 12.10 -9.82 6.06
C ASN A 298 11.84 -9.06 4.77
N LEU A 299 11.50 -7.79 4.93
CA LEU A 299 11.37 -6.81 3.86
C LEU A 299 12.08 -5.52 4.27
N GLY A 300 12.94 -5.02 3.40
CA GLY A 300 13.45 -3.66 3.41
C GLY A 300 12.88 -2.90 2.22
N VAL A 301 12.36 -1.70 2.45
CA VAL A 301 11.94 -0.79 1.38
C VAL A 301 12.80 0.46 1.44
N GLY A 302 13.30 0.88 0.28
CA GLY A 302 13.99 2.14 0.07
C GLY A 302 13.25 3.00 -0.96
N VAL A 303 13.19 4.31 -0.72
CA VAL A 303 12.61 5.26 -1.66
C VAL A 303 13.50 6.47 -1.81
N SER A 304 13.68 6.93 -3.04
CA SER A 304 14.36 8.18 -3.37
C SER A 304 13.62 8.95 -4.46
N PHE A 305 13.94 10.23 -4.64
CA PHE A 305 13.37 11.08 -5.67
C PHE A 305 14.47 11.67 -6.54
N ASN A 306 14.28 11.67 -7.86
CA ASN A 306 15.15 12.43 -8.75
C ASN A 306 14.82 13.94 -8.73
N LYS A 307 15.59 14.72 -9.51
CA LYS A 307 15.44 16.18 -9.62
C LYS A 307 14.08 16.62 -10.16
N GLU A 308 13.44 15.77 -10.97
CA GLU A 308 12.10 15.96 -11.53
C GLU A 308 10.99 15.55 -10.54
N ARG A 309 11.34 15.20 -9.29
CA ARG A 309 10.44 14.69 -8.24
C ARG A 309 9.82 13.33 -8.56
N GLN A 310 10.38 12.58 -9.52
CA GLN A 310 9.95 11.22 -9.78
C GLN A 310 10.48 10.30 -8.69
N PRO A 311 9.61 9.57 -7.98
CA PRO A 311 10.02 8.60 -6.98
C PRO A 311 10.52 7.29 -7.62
N PHE A 312 11.47 6.67 -6.94
CA PHE A 312 12.05 5.35 -7.21
C PHE A 312 11.89 4.51 -5.95
N TRP A 313 11.39 3.29 -6.09
CA TRP A 313 11.24 2.31 -5.02
C TRP A 313 12.13 1.10 -5.27
N THR A 314 12.70 0.59 -4.20
CA THR A 314 13.36 -0.71 -4.14
C THR A 314 12.77 -1.50 -2.97
N GLU A 315 12.19 -2.67 -3.26
CA GLU A 315 11.77 -3.64 -2.25
C GLU A 315 12.76 -4.81 -2.23
N ASP A 316 13.48 -4.97 -1.14
CA ASP A 316 14.40 -6.07 -0.92
C ASP A 316 13.82 -7.10 0.07
N TYR A 317 13.76 -8.35 -0.37
CA TYR A 317 13.21 -9.47 0.38
C TYR A 317 14.32 -10.42 0.83
N THR A 318 14.28 -10.91 2.06
CA THR A 318 15.23 -11.94 2.55
C THR A 318 14.53 -13.03 3.36
N GLY A 319 15.05 -14.26 3.29
CA GLY A 319 14.55 -15.46 3.99
C GLY A 319 15.61 -16.14 4.85
#